data_AF-E1R3K7-F1
#
_entry.id   AF-E1R3K7-F1
#
_cell.length_a   1.000
_cell.length_b   1.000
_cell.length_c   1.000
_cell.angle_alpha   90.00
_cell.angle_beta   90.00
_cell.angle_gamma   90.00
#
_symmetry.space_group_name_H-M   'P 1'
#
loop_
_entity.id
_entity.type
_entity.pdbx_description
1 polymer ?
#
loop_
_entity_poly.entity_id
_entity_poly.type
_entity_poly.pdbx_seq_one_letter_code
_entity_poly.pdbx_strand_id
1 'polypeptide(L)'
;MKENEVITERIQSAFRSLATAIEELGDITANTINNRRRLYDMKAASALKGVSYKTIASVRHMQPMAGFSNHTEGSKRMWTEEQIEEWLEITSETRALYLEALLTCPDVGDGVLAELMAQHSAGTLPDYLVSVIEGHICRH
;
A
#
# COMPACT_ATOMS: atom_id res chain seq x y z
N MET A 1 52.61 19.85 -19.04
CA MET A 1 51.71 19.19 -20.01
C MET A 1 50.96 18.01 -19.39
N LYS A 2 51.64 17.02 -18.79
CA LYS A 2 50.98 15.82 -18.20
C LYS A 2 49.95 16.10 -17.10
N GLU A 3 50.16 17.10 -16.24
CA GLU A 3 49.18 17.45 -15.18
C GLU A 3 47.85 18.00 -15.71
N ASN A 4 47.89 18.82 -16.77
CA ASN A 4 46.67 19.35 -17.37
C ASN A 4 45.85 18.24 -18.04
N GLU A 5 46.51 17.23 -18.60
CA GLU A 5 45.87 16.03 -19.15
C GLU A 5 45.14 15.25 -18.05
N VAL A 6 45.82 14.97 -16.93
CA VAL A 6 45.24 14.26 -15.78
C VAL A 6 44.06 15.02 -15.16
N ILE A 7 44.16 16.35 -15.03
CA ILE A 7 43.05 17.17 -14.52
C ILE A 7 41.85 17.11 -15.47
N THR A 8 42.10 17.18 -16.78
CA THR A 8 41.04 17.11 -17.81
C THR A 8 40.32 15.77 -17.78
N GLU A 9 41.05 14.66 -17.67
CA GLU A 9 40.46 13.32 -17.56
C GLU A 9 39.61 13.15 -16.30
N ARG A 10 40.05 13.69 -15.16
CA ARG A 10 39.28 13.65 -13.90
C ARG A 10 37.99 14.47 -13.99
N ILE A 11 38.04 15.64 -14.61
CA ILE A 11 36.86 16.48 -14.84
C ILE A 11 35.88 15.76 -15.77
N GLN A 12 36.35 15.19 -16.88
CA GLN A 12 35.51 14.45 -17.81
C GLN A 12 34.87 13.22 -17.16
N SER A 13 35.60 12.49 -16.33
CA SER A 13 35.08 11.36 -15.56
C SER A 13 33.98 11.80 -14.58
N ALA A 14 34.19 12.89 -13.85
CA ALA A 14 33.19 13.43 -12.94
C ALA A 14 31.90 13.87 -13.66
N PHE A 15 32.01 14.50 -14.84
CA PHE A 15 30.85 14.85 -15.65
C PHE A 15 30.10 13.64 -16.21
N ARG A 16 30.80 12.55 -16.57
CA ARG A 16 30.14 11.30 -16.99
C ARG A 16 29.36 10.68 -15.84
N SER A 17 29.95 10.58 -14.65
CA SER A 17 29.24 10.08 -13.47
C SER A 17 28.02 10.93 -13.11
N LEU A 18 28.12 12.26 -13.25
CA LEU A 18 26.99 13.16 -13.03
C LEU A 18 25.89 12.94 -14.07
N ALA A 19 26.24 12.77 -15.34
CA ALA A 19 25.28 12.49 -16.40
C ALA A 19 24.52 11.18 -16.15
N THR A 20 25.22 10.11 -15.76
CA THR A 20 24.59 8.82 -15.40
C THR A 20 23.63 8.97 -14.21
N ALA A 21 24.03 9.68 -13.15
CA ALA A 21 23.16 9.91 -12.00
C ALA A 21 21.91 10.72 -12.38
N ILE A 22 22.02 11.67 -13.32
CA ILE A 22 20.87 12.44 -13.84
C ILE A 22 19.94 11.55 -14.67
N GLU A 23 20.48 10.66 -15.50
CA GLU A 23 19.69 9.68 -16.27
C GLU A 23 18.94 8.71 -15.34
N GLU A 24 19.62 8.16 -14.34
CA GLU A 24 19.00 7.29 -13.32
C GLU A 24 17.88 8.01 -12.55
N LEU A 25 18.11 9.27 -12.17
CA LEU A 25 17.07 10.11 -11.56
C LEU A 25 15.91 10.35 -12.53
N GLY A 26 16.19 10.55 -13.82
CA GLY A 26 15.19 10.67 -14.88
C GLY A 26 14.32 9.42 -14.96
N ASP A 27 14.91 8.23 -14.94
CA ASP A 27 14.21 6.95 -15.00
C ASP A 27 13.38 6.68 -13.74
N ILE A 28 13.92 6.98 -12.54
CA ILE A 28 13.18 6.89 -11.28
C ILE A 28 11.98 7.84 -11.30
N THR A 29 12.19 9.07 -11.77
CA THR A 29 11.14 10.09 -11.83
C THR A 29 10.08 9.73 -12.87
N ALA A 30 10.48 9.23 -14.04
CA ALA A 30 9.57 8.76 -15.07
C ALA A 30 8.77 7.53 -14.60
N ASN A 31 9.39 6.58 -13.91
CA ASN A 31 8.70 5.44 -13.31
C ASN A 31 7.74 5.89 -12.20
N THR A 32 8.12 6.86 -11.38
CA THR A 32 7.27 7.42 -10.32
C THR A 32 6.09 8.22 -10.89
N ILE A 33 6.29 8.98 -11.96
CA ILE A 33 5.25 9.76 -12.65
C ILE A 33 4.34 8.87 -13.51
N ASN A 34 4.88 7.84 -14.16
CA ASN A 34 4.09 6.85 -14.89
C ASN A 34 3.33 5.93 -13.93
N ASN A 35 3.87 5.69 -12.72
CA ASN A 35 3.11 5.25 -11.56
C ASN A 35 2.24 6.38 -10.97
N ARG A 36 1.51 7.11 -11.82
CA ARG A 36 0.23 7.70 -11.39
C ARG A 36 -0.65 6.51 -11.01
N ARG A 37 -0.47 6.05 -9.77
CA ARG A 37 -1.09 4.87 -9.17
C ARG A 37 -2.56 4.92 -9.53
N ARG A 38 -2.99 3.96 -10.33
CA ARG A 38 -4.38 3.89 -10.75
C ARG A 38 -5.21 3.77 -9.48
N LEU A 39 -6.07 4.76 -9.26
CA LEU A 39 -6.91 4.81 -8.09
C LEU A 39 -8.28 4.24 -8.43
N TYR A 40 -8.76 3.35 -7.56
CA TYR A 40 -10.03 2.67 -7.72
C TYR A 40 -10.98 3.15 -6.64
N ASP A 41 -12.15 3.66 -7.05
CA ASP A 41 -13.24 3.87 -6.10
C ASP A 41 -13.90 2.53 -5.74
N MET A 42 -14.73 2.53 -4.70
CA MET A 42 -15.38 1.31 -4.22
C MET A 42 -16.25 0.62 -5.29
N LYS A 43 -16.81 1.40 -6.23
CA LYS A 43 -17.63 0.85 -7.31
C LYS A 43 -16.75 0.09 -8.30
N ALA A 44 -15.63 0.67 -8.70
CA ALA A 44 -14.64 0.01 -9.55
C ALA A 44 -14.06 -1.24 -8.87
N ALA A 45 -13.67 -1.14 -7.59
CA ALA A 45 -13.19 -2.27 -6.80
C ALA A 45 -14.22 -3.42 -6.75
N SER A 46 -15.49 -3.10 -6.48
CA SER A 46 -16.57 -4.10 -6.43
C SER A 46 -16.76 -4.86 -7.75
N ALA A 47 -16.63 -4.15 -8.87
CA ALA A 47 -16.72 -4.75 -10.20
C ALA A 47 -15.55 -5.73 -10.47
N LEU A 48 -14.33 -5.37 -10.04
CA LEU A 48 -13.16 -6.24 -10.19
C LEU A 48 -13.27 -7.52 -9.36
N LYS A 49 -13.80 -7.44 -8.13
CA LYS A 49 -14.02 -8.61 -7.26
C LYS A 49 -15.17 -9.50 -7.72
N GLY A 50 -16.04 -9.01 -8.60
CA GLY A 50 -17.26 -9.71 -9.01
C GLY A 50 -18.35 -9.71 -7.94
N VAL A 51 -18.34 -8.74 -7.03
CA VAL A 51 -19.31 -8.65 -5.91
C VAL A 51 -20.17 -7.40 -6.07
N SER A 52 -21.43 -7.46 -5.64
CA SER A 52 -22.31 -6.29 -5.73
C SER A 52 -21.78 -5.11 -4.91
N TYR A 53 -21.81 -3.91 -5.49
CA TYR A 53 -21.46 -2.67 -4.78
C TYR A 53 -22.23 -2.53 -3.46
N LYS A 54 -23.52 -2.89 -3.45
CA LYS A 54 -24.37 -2.79 -2.25
C LYS A 54 -23.85 -3.67 -1.11
N THR A 55 -23.42 -4.89 -1.43
CA THR A 55 -22.84 -5.83 -0.46
C THR A 55 -21.57 -5.23 0.16
N ILE A 56 -20.62 -4.81 -0.67
CA ILE A 56 -19.35 -4.24 -0.21
C ILE A 56 -19.56 -2.93 0.55
N ALA A 57 -20.46 -2.06 0.09
CA ALA A 57 -20.75 -0.78 0.74
C ALA A 57 -21.31 -0.96 2.17
N SER A 58 -22.09 -2.01 2.40
CA SER A 58 -22.67 -2.30 3.72
C SER A 58 -21.71 -2.94 4.71
N VAL A 59 -20.60 -3.53 4.24
CA VAL A 59 -19.72 -4.36 5.06
C VAL A 59 -18.27 -3.88 4.94
N ARG A 60 -17.79 -3.11 5.93
CA ARG A 60 -16.44 -2.50 5.91
C ARG A 60 -15.32 -3.52 5.73
N HIS A 61 -15.36 -4.65 6.42
CA HIS A 61 -14.31 -5.67 6.29
C HIS A 61 -14.30 -6.39 4.92
N MET A 62 -15.35 -6.23 4.11
CA MET A 62 -15.37 -6.69 2.72
C MET A 62 -14.89 -5.60 1.74
N GLN A 63 -14.59 -4.39 2.21
CA GLN A 63 -14.00 -3.32 1.40
C GLN A 63 -12.48 -3.48 1.36
N PRO A 64 -11.79 -2.95 0.34
CA PRO A 64 -10.33 -2.90 0.34
C PRO A 64 -9.81 -2.23 1.60
N MET A 65 -8.74 -2.78 2.18
CA MET A 65 -8.16 -2.36 3.46
C MET A 65 -9.18 -2.16 4.59
N ALA A 66 -10.20 -3.03 4.68
CA ALA A 66 -11.33 -2.91 5.62
C ALA A 66 -12.07 -1.55 5.55
N GLY A 67 -12.05 -0.91 4.39
CA GLY A 67 -12.65 0.41 4.17
C GLY A 67 -11.71 1.57 4.51
N PHE A 68 -10.52 1.34 5.00
CA PHE A 68 -9.56 2.43 5.20
C PHE A 68 -8.93 2.83 3.86
N SER A 69 -8.66 4.12 3.66
CA SER A 69 -7.92 4.59 2.49
C SER A 69 -7.18 5.89 2.81
N ASN A 70 -5.94 5.97 2.35
CA ASN A 70 -5.10 7.17 2.42
C ASN A 70 -5.43 8.19 1.31
N HIS A 71 -6.26 7.83 0.33
CA HIS A 71 -6.59 8.66 -0.81
C HIS A 71 -8.10 8.93 -0.86
N THR A 72 -8.47 10.19 -0.96
CA THR A 72 -9.86 10.58 -1.14
C THR A 72 -9.99 11.50 -2.35
N GLU A 73 -11.03 11.29 -3.14
CA GLU A 73 -11.42 12.18 -4.23
C GLU A 73 -12.85 12.68 -3.95
N GLY A 74 -12.95 13.92 -3.47
CA GLY A 74 -14.19 14.43 -2.89
C GLY A 74 -14.59 13.64 -1.65
N SER A 75 -15.78 13.06 -1.64
CA SER A 75 -16.27 12.20 -0.54
C SER A 75 -15.99 10.70 -0.76
N LYS A 76 -15.35 10.34 -1.88
CA LYS A 76 -15.06 8.95 -2.20
C LYS A 76 -13.70 8.54 -1.66
N ARG A 77 -13.66 7.39 -1.01
CA ARG A 77 -12.42 6.68 -0.68
C ARG A 77 -11.89 5.99 -1.94
N MET A 78 -10.59 6.08 -2.14
CA MET A 78 -9.89 5.62 -3.34
C MET A 78 -8.73 4.71 -2.94
N TRP A 79 -8.58 3.56 -3.57
CA TRP A 79 -7.50 2.62 -3.26
C TRP A 79 -6.51 2.54 -4.40
N THR A 80 -5.24 2.32 -4.08
CA THR A 80 -4.22 2.07 -5.10
C THR A 80 -4.47 0.71 -5.77
N GLU A 81 -3.92 0.54 -6.96
CA GLU A 81 -3.95 -0.73 -7.68
C GLU A 81 -3.40 -1.88 -6.83
N GLU A 82 -2.25 -1.67 -6.17
CA GLU A 82 -1.62 -2.62 -5.24
C GLU A 82 -2.60 -3.06 -4.13
N GLN A 83 -3.28 -2.11 -3.47
CA GLN A 83 -4.27 -2.41 -2.43
C GLN A 83 -5.49 -3.18 -2.95
N ILE A 84 -5.86 -2.95 -4.22
CA ILE A 84 -6.94 -3.70 -4.86
C ILE A 84 -6.48 -5.11 -5.18
N GLU A 85 -5.29 -5.29 -5.76
CA GLU A 85 -4.73 -6.60 -6.09
C GLU A 85 -4.61 -7.49 -4.84
N GLU A 86 -4.04 -6.97 -3.76
CA GLU A 86 -3.97 -7.66 -2.46
C GLU A 86 -5.37 -8.02 -1.95
N TRP A 87 -6.33 -7.09 -2.05
CA TRP A 87 -7.70 -7.36 -1.64
C TRP A 87 -8.39 -8.40 -2.54
N LEU A 88 -8.09 -8.45 -3.84
CA LEU A 88 -8.64 -9.41 -4.80
C LEU A 88 -8.16 -10.84 -4.50
N GLU A 89 -6.90 -11.01 -4.08
CA GLU A 89 -6.30 -12.30 -3.72
C GLU A 89 -6.94 -12.94 -2.48
N ILE A 90 -7.60 -12.16 -1.63
CA ILE A 90 -8.24 -12.70 -0.44
C ILE A 90 -9.54 -13.42 -0.81
N THR A 91 -9.48 -14.75 -0.88
CA THR A 91 -10.60 -15.63 -1.25
C THR A 91 -11.51 -16.02 -0.08
N SER A 92 -11.10 -15.72 1.15
CA SER A 92 -11.85 -16.09 2.35
C SER A 92 -13.02 -15.14 2.60
N GLU A 93 -14.22 -15.70 2.79
CA GLU A 93 -15.44 -14.97 3.17
C GLU A 93 -15.46 -14.59 4.67
N THR A 94 -14.57 -15.17 5.49
CA THR A 94 -14.55 -14.94 6.94
C THR A 94 -13.68 -13.73 7.29
N ARG A 95 -14.29 -12.71 7.92
CA ARG A 95 -13.66 -11.47 8.44
C ARG A 95 -12.34 -11.70 9.19
N ALA A 96 -12.23 -12.80 9.92
CA ALA A 96 -11.04 -13.17 10.70
C ALA A 96 -9.81 -13.43 9.82
N LEU A 97 -9.96 -14.22 8.75
CA LEU A 97 -8.87 -14.56 7.83
C LEU A 97 -8.45 -13.36 6.96
N TYR A 98 -9.38 -12.44 6.68
CA TYR A 98 -9.09 -11.18 5.99
C TYR A 98 -8.18 -10.26 6.82
N LEU A 99 -8.50 -10.11 8.10
CA LEU A 99 -7.71 -9.29 9.01
C LEU A 99 -6.37 -9.96 9.38
N GLU A 100 -6.34 -11.30 9.40
CA GLU A 100 -5.11 -12.09 9.54
C GLU A 100 -4.15 -11.88 8.36
N ALA A 101 -4.65 -11.91 7.12
CA ALA A 101 -3.85 -11.63 5.92
C ALA A 101 -3.26 -10.20 5.95
N LEU A 102 -4.05 -9.21 6.38
CA LEU A 102 -3.59 -7.82 6.48
C LEU A 102 -2.51 -7.60 7.56
N LEU A 103 -2.44 -8.44 8.60
CA LEU A 103 -1.39 -8.38 9.63
C LEU A 103 -0.02 -8.91 9.16
N THR A 104 0.02 -9.60 8.01
CA THR A 104 1.27 -10.09 7.39
C THR A 104 1.86 -9.10 6.38
N CYS A 105 1.12 -8.05 6.03
CA CYS A 105 1.62 -7.00 5.14
C CYS A 105 2.61 -6.09 5.89
N PRO A 106 3.76 -5.73 5.29
CA PRO A 106 4.78 -4.88 5.94
C PRO A 106 4.26 -3.50 6.35
N ASP A 107 3.17 -3.05 5.75
CA ASP A 107 2.58 -1.73 5.91
C ASP A 107 1.14 -1.88 6.41
N VAL A 108 0.98 -2.45 7.61
CA VAL A 108 -0.32 -2.55 8.30
C VAL A 108 -0.81 -1.13 8.57
N GLY A 109 -1.52 -0.53 7.61
CA GLY A 109 -1.97 0.85 7.73
C GLY A 109 -2.79 1.05 9.01
N ASP A 110 -2.58 2.16 9.71
CA ASP A 110 -3.17 2.49 11.02
C ASP A 110 -4.68 2.20 11.11
N GLY A 111 -5.41 2.30 9.99
CA GLY A 111 -6.83 1.98 9.91
C GLY A 111 -7.18 0.49 10.11
N VAL A 112 -6.31 -0.43 9.69
CA VAL A 112 -6.48 -1.88 9.93
C VAL A 112 -6.30 -2.19 11.41
N LEU A 113 -5.28 -1.59 12.03
CA LEU A 113 -5.03 -1.72 13.47
C LEU A 113 -6.20 -1.15 14.29
N ALA A 114 -6.72 0.02 13.92
CA ALA A 114 -7.86 0.65 14.60
C ALA A 114 -9.14 -0.20 14.52
N GLU A 115 -9.41 -0.84 13.38
CA GLU A 115 -10.58 -1.73 13.21
C GLU A 115 -10.41 -3.04 14.00
N LEU A 116 -9.19 -3.57 14.06
CA LEU A 116 -8.83 -4.72 14.90
C LEU A 116 -9.00 -4.41 16.38
N MET A 117 -8.53 -3.25 16.83
CA MET A 117 -8.71 -2.76 18.20
C MET A 117 -10.20 -2.55 18.52
N ALA A 118 -11.00 -2.00 17.60
CA ALA A 118 -12.43 -1.84 17.80
C ALA A 118 -13.15 -3.19 17.98
N GLN A 119 -12.76 -4.22 17.23
CA GLN A 119 -13.30 -5.57 17.38
C GLN A 119 -12.88 -6.25 18.68
N HIS A 120 -11.63 -6.04 19.10
CA HIS A 120 -11.13 -6.50 20.40
C HIS A 120 -11.93 -5.88 21.54
N SER A 121 -12.11 -4.54 21.53
CA SER A 121 -12.94 -3.85 22.53
C SER A 121 -14.40 -4.28 22.51
N ALA A 122 -14.93 -4.69 21.36
CA ALA A 122 -16.28 -5.22 21.23
C ALA A 122 -16.41 -6.72 21.62
N GLY A 123 -15.32 -7.41 21.95
CA GLY A 123 -15.31 -8.85 22.25
C GLY A 123 -15.69 -9.73 21.05
N THR A 124 -15.50 -9.22 19.84
CA THR A 124 -15.86 -9.90 18.58
C THR A 124 -14.66 -10.40 17.80
N LEU A 125 -13.46 -10.10 18.29
CA LEU A 125 -12.22 -10.57 17.71
C LEU A 125 -11.96 -12.02 18.14
N PRO A 126 -11.62 -12.93 17.21
CA PRO A 126 -11.19 -14.28 17.56
C PRO A 126 -9.97 -14.28 18.49
N ASP A 127 -9.98 -15.13 19.53
CA ASP A 127 -8.94 -15.23 20.55
C ASP A 127 -7.52 -15.39 19.98
N TYR A 128 -7.39 -16.13 18.86
CA TYR A 128 -6.10 -16.35 18.22
C TYR A 128 -5.52 -15.10 17.54
N LEU A 129 -6.34 -14.09 17.22
CA LEU A 129 -5.90 -12.80 16.67
C LEU A 129 -5.62 -11.76 17.76
N VAL A 130 -6.16 -11.94 18.97
CA VAL A 130 -5.87 -11.09 20.15
C VAL A 130 -4.38 -11.09 20.44
N SER A 131 -3.77 -12.27 20.48
CA SER A 131 -2.34 -12.44 20.75
C SER A 131 -1.44 -11.82 19.68
N VAL A 132 -1.91 -11.74 18.43
CA VAL A 132 -1.18 -11.12 17.31
C VAL A 132 -1.19 -9.60 17.41
N ILE A 133 -2.34 -9.01 17.76
CA ILE A 133 -2.46 -7.56 18.01
C ILE A 133 -1.60 -7.15 19.20
N GLU A 134 -1.69 -7.86 20.32
CA GLU A 134 -0.89 -7.59 21.52
C GLU A 134 0.62 -7.65 21.20
N GLY A 135 1.03 -8.61 20.37
CA GLY A 135 2.42 -8.73 19.89
C GLY A 135 2.89 -7.59 18.97
N HIS A 136 1.99 -6.96 18.21
CA HIS A 136 2.29 -5.77 17.39
C HIS A 136 2.34 -4.48 18.23
N ILE A 137 1.41 -4.31 19.17
CA ILE A 137 1.37 -3.15 20.07
C ILE A 137 2.62 -3.08 20.96
N CYS A 138 3.18 -4.23 21.38
CA CYS A 138 4.39 -4.26 22.22
C CYS A 138 5.71 -3.98 21.46
N ARG A 139 5.72 -3.85 20.13
CA ARG A 139 6.94 -3.60 19.33
C ARG A 139 7.13 -2.14 18.91
N HIS A 140 6.17 -1.28 19.20
CA HIS A 140 6.22 0.18 18.99
C HIS A 140 6.07 0.92 20.32
#